data_AF-A0AAN9EFG7-F1
#
_entry.id   AF-A0AAN9EFG7-F1
#
_cell.length_a   1.000
_cell.length_b   1.000
_cell.length_c   1.000
_cell.angle_alpha   90.00
_cell.angle_beta   90.00
_cell.angle_gamma   90.00
#
_symmetry.space_group_name_H-M   'P 1'
#
loop_
_entity.id
_entity.type
_entity.pdbx_description
1 polymer ?
#
loop_
_entity_poly.entity_id
_entity_poly.type
_entity_poly.pdbx_seq_one_letter_code
_entity_poly.pdbx_strand_id
1 'polypeptide(L)'
;MTEFLKHPAMGMKKALLGNFQINSLKGTFPSAKDGGDKHKMGQLFVTVVGEDGKTVIGGLVHGQLITASNCQMVALTIPPRKCKKSRCLNTKAKLKLPKPDSKTD
;
A
#
# COMPACT_ATOMS: atom_id res chain seq x y z
N MET A 1 -0.47 5.36 24.39
CA MET A 1 0.57 4.64 23.63
C MET A 1 0.46 5.12 22.20
N THR A 2 1.47 5.84 21.68
CA THR A 2 1.31 6.70 20.50
C THR A 2 2.55 6.57 19.60
N GLU A 3 2.38 6.19 18.33
CA GLU A 3 3.45 6.00 17.33
C GLU A 3 3.07 6.77 16.05
N PHE A 4 4.02 7.45 15.36
CA PHE A 4 3.72 8.36 14.24
C PHE A 4 4.88 8.43 13.22
N LEU A 5 4.80 7.59 12.19
CA LEU A 5 5.71 7.45 11.03
C LEU A 5 6.75 6.34 11.10
N LYS A 6 6.69 5.41 10.14
CA LYS A 6 7.74 4.45 9.80
C LYS A 6 8.57 5.00 8.63
N HIS A 7 9.86 5.25 8.87
CA HIS A 7 10.79 5.67 7.83
C HIS A 7 11.20 4.46 6.95
N PRO A 8 11.09 4.53 5.62
CA PRO A 8 11.28 3.37 4.73
C PRO A 8 12.71 2.80 4.75
N ALA A 9 13.73 3.60 5.06
CA ALA A 9 15.13 3.15 5.08
C ALA A 9 15.64 2.62 6.44
N MET A 10 14.92 2.85 7.56
CA MET A 10 15.48 2.60 8.89
C MET A 10 14.69 1.61 9.76
N GLY A 11 13.53 1.12 9.33
CA GLY A 11 12.71 0.17 10.10
C GLY A 11 12.15 0.70 11.43
N MET A 12 12.70 1.81 11.94
CA MET A 12 12.30 2.47 13.18
C MET A 12 11.03 3.28 12.96
N LYS A 13 10.08 3.07 13.87
CA LYS A 13 8.94 3.96 14.07
C LYS A 13 9.45 5.16 14.86
N LYS A 14 9.19 6.37 14.40
CA LYS A 14 9.36 7.57 15.22
C LYS A 14 7.99 8.05 15.65
N ALA A 15 7.93 8.84 16.72
CA ALA A 15 6.76 9.62 17.06
C ALA A 15 7.17 11.09 16.87
N LEU A 16 6.47 11.80 15.99
CA LEU A 16 6.71 13.22 15.76
C LEU A 16 5.61 14.02 16.47
N LEU A 17 6.03 14.93 17.34
CA LEU A 17 5.18 15.87 18.05
C LEU A 17 5.69 17.28 17.75
N GLY A 18 4.78 18.17 17.40
CA GLY A 18 5.09 19.53 16.99
C GLY A 18 4.12 20.04 15.93
N ASN A 19 4.31 21.28 15.53
CA ASN A 19 3.58 21.86 14.42
C ASN A 19 4.28 21.50 13.12
N PHE A 20 3.54 20.85 12.23
CA PHE A 20 4.02 20.54 10.91
C PHE A 20 2.94 20.85 9.89
N GLN A 21 3.35 21.37 8.74
CA GLN A 21 2.43 21.56 7.62
C GLN A 21 2.37 20.27 6.81
N ILE A 22 1.16 19.75 6.60
CA ILE A 22 0.96 18.59 5.72
C ILE A 22 1.18 19.04 4.27
N ASN A 23 2.24 18.53 3.64
CA ASN A 23 2.54 18.83 2.24
C ASN A 23 1.88 17.82 1.29
N SER A 24 1.82 16.54 1.68
CA SER A 24 1.15 15.51 0.91
C SER A 24 0.62 14.40 1.81
N LEU A 25 -0.60 13.94 1.53
CA LEU A 25 -1.22 12.80 2.18
C LEU A 25 -1.83 11.89 1.12
N LYS A 26 -1.32 10.67 0.99
CA LYS A 26 -1.71 9.73 -0.08
C LYS A 26 -1.80 8.32 0.46
N GLY A 27 -2.79 7.57 0.04
CA GLY A 27 -2.95 6.22 0.52
C GLY A 27 -4.07 5.47 -0.18
N THR A 28 -4.18 4.20 0.18
CA THR A 28 -5.31 3.37 -0.23
C THR A 28 -6.04 2.90 1.01
N PHE A 29 -7.36 2.99 0.97
CA PHE A 29 -8.22 2.37 1.96
C PHE A 29 -8.98 1.24 1.25
N PRO A 30 -8.75 -0.02 1.66
CA PRO A 30 -9.46 -1.15 1.08
C PRO A 30 -10.94 -1.02 1.47
N SER A 31 -11.81 -1.23 0.49
CA SER A 31 -13.25 -1.33 0.74
C SER A 31 -13.50 -2.48 1.70
N ALA A 32 -14.08 -2.19 2.87
CA ALA A 32 -14.52 -3.22 3.80
C ALA A 32 -15.62 -4.03 3.09
N LYS A 33 -15.34 -5.30 2.80
CA LYS A 33 -16.34 -6.20 2.25
C LYS A 33 -17.26 -6.60 3.39
N ASP A 34 -18.57 -6.41 3.24
CA ASP A 34 -19.55 -6.89 4.20
C ASP A 34 -19.32 -8.40 4.45
N GLY A 35 -19.02 -8.73 5.71
CA GLY A 35 -19.10 -10.10 6.21
C GLY A 35 -17.85 -11.00 6.11
N GLY A 36 -16.61 -10.51 6.27
CA GLY A 36 -15.56 -11.51 6.58
C GLY A 36 -14.09 -11.12 6.69
N ASP A 37 -13.66 -9.93 6.28
CA ASP A 37 -12.23 -9.60 6.30
C ASP A 37 -11.98 -8.32 7.11
N LYS A 38 -12.01 -8.47 8.44
CA LYS A 38 -11.98 -7.37 9.42
C LYS A 38 -10.64 -6.63 9.52
N HIS A 39 -9.63 -7.01 8.73
CA HIS A 39 -8.24 -6.59 8.97
C HIS A 39 -7.47 -6.06 7.76
N LYS A 40 -8.16 -5.65 6.68
CA LYS A 40 -7.46 -4.91 5.63
C LYS A 40 -7.28 -3.46 6.10
N MET A 41 -6.14 -3.19 6.73
CA MET A 41 -5.74 -1.83 7.07
C MET A 41 -5.20 -1.14 5.82
N GLY A 42 -5.74 0.03 5.51
CA GLY A 42 -5.20 0.89 4.45
C GLY A 42 -3.78 1.34 4.75
N GLN A 43 -3.04 1.71 3.71
CA GLN A 43 -1.72 2.31 3.85
C GLN A 43 -1.82 3.79 3.53
N LEU A 44 -1.45 4.63 4.48
CA LEU A 44 -1.42 6.07 4.33
C LEU A 44 0.03 6.55 4.46
N PHE A 45 0.51 7.27 3.47
CA PHE A 45 1.81 7.92 3.46
C PHE A 45 1.62 9.42 3.61
N VAL A 46 2.40 10.02 4.48
CA VAL A 46 2.38 11.47 4.70
C VAL A 46 3.77 12.04 4.53
N THR A 47 3.82 13.23 3.95
CA THR A 47 5.00 14.09 3.94
C THR A 47 4.61 15.40 4.60
N VAL A 48 5.37 15.80 5.61
CA VAL A 48 5.17 17.01 6.39
C VAL A 48 6.39 17.92 6.31
N VAL A 49 6.17 19.22 6.45
CA VAL A 49 7.19 20.26 6.48
C VAL A 49 7.23 20.84 7.89
N GLY A 50 8.43 20.99 8.47
CA GLY A 50 8.63 21.63 9.75
C GLY A 50 8.29 23.13 9.71
N GLU A 51 8.12 23.75 10.87
CA GLU A 51 7.90 25.21 10.98
C GLU A 51 9.03 26.03 10.33
N ASP A 52 10.23 25.45 10.22
CA ASP A 52 11.39 26.05 9.55
C ASP A 52 11.24 26.14 8.03
N GLY A 53 10.21 25.51 7.45
CA GLY A 53 9.95 25.46 6.00
C GLY A 53 10.98 24.66 5.20
N LYS A 54 12.02 24.13 5.86
CA LYS A 54 13.16 23.45 5.23
C LYS A 54 13.16 21.96 5.50
N THR A 55 12.74 21.57 6.69
CA THR A 55 12.76 20.17 7.10
C THR A 55 11.56 19.45 6.52
N VAL A 56 11.80 18.48 5.65
CA VAL A 56 10.75 17.64 5.06
C VAL A 56 10.86 16.22 5.62
N ILE A 57 9.81 15.73 6.26
CA ILE A 57 9.76 14.40 6.87
C ILE A 57 8.64 13.61 6.20
N GLY A 58 8.97 12.43 5.68
CA GLY A 58 8.02 11.57 4.98
C GLY A 58 8.05 10.13 5.46
N GLY A 59 6.91 9.45 5.39
CA GLY A 59 6.84 8.04 5.72
C GLY A 59 5.43 7.45 5.74
N LEU A 60 5.37 6.15 6.04
CA LEU A 60 4.11 5.45 6.26
C LEU A 60 3.57 5.83 7.64
N VAL A 61 2.32 6.30 7.70
CA VAL A 61 1.58 6.51 8.94
C VAL A 61 1.37 5.15 9.61
N HIS A 62 1.89 5.01 10.81
CA HIS A 62 1.67 3.84 11.65
C HIS A 62 0.85 4.31 12.85
N GLY A 63 -0.32 3.71 13.10
CA GLY A 63 -1.20 4.18 14.17
C GLY A 63 -2.06 5.38 13.76
N GLN A 64 -1.92 6.49 14.46
CA GLN A 64 -2.77 7.67 14.27
C GLN A 64 -2.01 8.78 13.53
N LEU A 65 -2.72 9.76 12.98
CA LEU A 65 -2.18 11.04 12.54
C LEU A 65 -3.20 12.09 12.98
N ILE A 66 -2.79 12.99 13.88
CA ILE A 66 -3.69 13.96 14.49
C ILE A 66 -3.39 15.32 13.88
N THR A 67 -4.42 15.98 13.37
CA THR A 67 -4.29 17.29 12.73
C THR A 67 -4.53 18.38 13.76
N ALA A 68 -3.65 19.38 13.82
CA ALA A 68 -3.79 20.52 14.72
C ALA A 68 -4.90 21.48 14.28
N SER A 69 -5.33 21.37 13.02
CA SER A 69 -6.35 22.21 12.40
C SER A 69 -7.18 21.40 11.39
N ASN A 70 -8.18 22.05 10.81
CA ASN A 70 -9.03 21.46 9.78
C ASN A 70 -8.20 20.98 8.58
N CYS A 71 -8.44 19.74 8.14
CA CYS A 71 -7.80 19.16 6.97
C CYS A 71 -8.83 18.78 5.92
N GLN A 72 -8.55 19.12 4.67
CA GLN A 72 -9.37 18.70 3.54
C GLN A 72 -8.75 17.45 2.92
N MET A 73 -9.58 16.47 2.59
CA MET A 73 -9.15 15.23 1.93
C MET A 73 -10.11 14.89 0.81
N VAL A 74 -9.55 14.44 -0.32
CA VAL A 74 -10.33 13.90 -1.44
C VAL A 74 -10.07 12.41 -1.51
N ALA A 75 -11.14 11.63 -1.46
CA ALA A 75 -11.11 10.18 -1.59
C ALA A 75 -11.83 9.76 -2.88
N LEU A 76 -11.27 8.76 -3.56
CA LEU A 76 -11.85 8.18 -4.76
C LEU A 76 -12.05 6.68 -4.53
N THR A 77 -13.23 6.18 -4.90
CA THR A 77 -13.52 4.75 -4.86
C THR A 77 -13.54 4.20 -6.27
N ILE A 78 -12.73 3.17 -6.52
CA ILE A 78 -12.76 2.44 -7.78
C ILE A 78 -13.61 1.18 -7.56
N PRO A 79 -14.82 1.10 -8.14
CA PRO A 79 -15.66 -0.08 -7.98
C PRO A 79 -14.98 -1.30 -8.61
N PRO A 80 -15.14 -2.50 -8.04
CA PRO A 80 -14.55 -3.71 -8.59
C PRO A 80 -15.11 -3.94 -10.01
N ARG A 81 -14.22 -4.07 -11.00
CA ARG A 81 -14.62 -4.49 -12.33
C ARG A 81 -15.13 -5.93 -12.23
N LYS A 82 -16.36 -6.18 -12.67
CA LYS A 82 -16.85 -7.55 -12.88
C LYS A 82 -16.01 -8.16 -14.01
N CYS A 83 -14.94 -8.87 -13.68
CA CYS A 83 -14.32 -9.77 -14.64
C CYS A 83 -15.40 -10.80 -15.01
N LYS A 84 -15.96 -10.70 -16.22
CA LYS A 84 -16.62 -11.86 -16.83
C LYS A 84 -15.58 -12.97 -16.78
N LYS A 85 -15.88 -14.09 -16.10
CA LYS A 85 -15.03 -15.28 -16.14
C LYS A 85 -14.80 -15.62 -17.61
N SER A 86 -13.67 -15.20 -18.19
CA SER A 86 -13.16 -15.91 -19.35
C SER A 86 -12.80 -17.29 -18.81
N ARG A 87 -13.38 -18.33 -19.42
CA ARG A 87 -12.91 -19.69 -19.18
C ARG A 87 -11.40 -19.67 -19.42
N CYS A 88 -10.60 -19.90 -18.39
CA CYS A 88 -9.24 -20.35 -18.59
C CYS A 88 -9.37 -21.67 -19.35
N LEU A 89 -9.07 -21.67 -20.66
CA LEU A 89 -8.78 -22.91 -21.36
C LEU A 89 -7.57 -23.50 -20.63
N ASN A 90 -7.80 -24.60 -19.94
CA ASN A 90 -6.78 -25.42 -19.35
C ASN A 90 -5.87 -25.93 -20.48
N THR A 91 -4.80 -25.20 -20.79
CA THR A 91 -3.68 -25.74 -21.56
C THR A 91 -2.87 -26.68 -20.67
N LYS A 92 -3.47 -27.82 -20.31
CA LYS A 92 -2.71 -29.07 -20.17
C LYS A 92 -2.36 -29.58 -21.57
N ALA A 93 -1.64 -28.78 -22.34
CA ALA A 93 -0.89 -29.27 -23.48
C ALA A 93 0.36 -29.93 -22.90
N LYS A 94 0.28 -31.24 -22.77
CA LYS A 94 1.37 -32.15 -22.42
C LYS A 94 2.55 -31.85 -23.36
N LEU A 95 3.53 -31.06 -22.90
CA LEU A 95 4.83 -30.95 -23.56
C LEU A 95 5.45 -32.35 -23.56
N LYS A 96 5.25 -33.10 -24.64
CA LYS A 96 6.05 -34.30 -24.93
C LYS A 96 7.44 -33.79 -25.30
N LEU A 97 8.37 -33.88 -24.36
CA LEU A 97 9.79 -33.77 -24.65
C LEU A 97 10.13 -34.88 -25.67
N PRO A 98 10.74 -34.57 -26.84
CA PRO A 98 11.29 -35.61 -27.70
C PRO A 98 12.44 -36.33 -26.97
N LYS A 99 12.43 -37.67 -27.04
CA LYS A 99 13.51 -38.51 -26.48
C LYS A 99 14.78 -38.31 -27.32
N PRO A 100 15.98 -38.25 -26.71
CA PRO A 100 17.23 -38.25 -27.45
C PRO A 100 17.50 -39.66 -28.00
N ASP A 101 17.66 -39.76 -29.32
CA ASP A 101 18.13 -40.99 -29.97
C ASP A 101 19.63 -41.15 -29.72
N SER A 102 19.99 -42.08 -28.84
CA SER A 102 21.35 -42.62 -28.77
C SER A 102 21.53 -43.65 -29.90
N LYS A 103 22.32 -43.32 -30.93
CA LYS A 103 22.92 -44.33 -31.81
C LYS A 103 24.41 -44.39 -31.55
N THR A 104 24.80 -45.52 -30.98
CA THR A 104 26.15 -46.07 -30.95
C THR A 104 26.42 -46.72 -32.31
N ASP A 105 27.47 -46.28 -32.99
CA ASP A 105 28.53 -47.13 -33.58
C ASP A 105 29.73 -46.22 -33.87
#